data_AF-A0A9D1RUI1-F1
#
_entry.id   AF-A0A9D1RUI1-F1
#
_cell.length_a   1.000
_cell.length_b   1.000
_cell.length_c   1.000
_cell.angle_alpha   90.00
_cell.angle_beta   90.00
_cell.angle_gamma   90.00
#
_symmetry.space_group_name_H-M   'P 1'
#
loop_
_entity.id
_entity.type
_entity.pdbx_description
1 polymer ?
#
loop_
_entity_poly.entity_id
_entity_poly.type
_entity_poly.pdbx_seq_one_letter_code
_entity_poly.pdbx_strand_id
1 'polypeptide(L)'
;MDQYIGTKIIEAVPAVRKGGKVYDLTWPIPRSMEPEEPGYRVRYQDGYESWSPKDVFERAYLPLHVNPDLKTDSPSVSQKMVDEFITKTEVTTMGVKTTVVRAVLRNGFEIVESSSCVSPENYDEELGAEICLEKIRDKVWFLLGFLLQTAVYGI
;
A
#
# COMPACT_ATOMS: atom_id res chain seq x y z
N MET A 1 -10.42 17.97 20.69
CA MET A 1 -10.47 17.53 19.28
C MET A 1 -10.69 16.04 19.30
N ASP A 2 -11.66 15.54 18.54
CA ASP A 2 -11.94 14.12 18.44
C ASP A 2 -11.23 13.52 17.23
N GLN A 3 -10.95 12.22 17.27
CA GLN A 3 -10.24 11.50 16.22
C GLN A 3 -11.18 10.59 15.44
N TYR A 4 -10.98 10.52 14.13
CA TYR A 4 -11.79 9.71 13.21
C TYR A 4 -10.87 8.91 12.28
N ILE A 5 -11.27 7.68 11.94
CA ILE A 5 -10.58 6.84 10.96
C ILE A 5 -11.36 6.91 9.65
N GLY A 6 -10.66 7.06 8.53
CA GLY A 6 -11.28 7.04 7.22
C GLY A 6 -10.27 6.71 6.13
N THR A 7 -10.77 6.14 5.05
CA THR A 7 -10.03 5.82 3.83
C THR A 7 -10.79 6.40 2.65
N LYS A 8 -10.09 6.94 1.66
CA LYS A 8 -10.70 7.56 0.48
C LYS A 8 -10.01 7.09 -0.79
N ILE A 9 -10.77 6.83 -1.84
CA ILE A 9 -10.24 6.74 -3.20
C ILE A 9 -10.11 8.15 -3.78
N ILE A 10 -8.96 8.45 -4.38
CA ILE A 10 -8.61 9.77 -4.89
C ILE A 10 -7.92 9.67 -6.24
N GLU A 11 -7.97 10.76 -7.00
CA GLU A 11 -7.11 10.99 -8.15
C GLU A 11 -6.02 11.99 -7.76
N ALA A 12 -4.81 11.82 -8.27
CA ALA A 12 -3.73 12.77 -8.00
C ALA A 12 -2.79 12.92 -9.19
N VAL A 13 -2.29 14.15 -9.35
CA VAL A 13 -1.23 14.47 -10.32
C VAL A 13 -0.10 15.20 -9.61
N PRO A 14 1.17 14.97 -9.99
CA PRO A 14 2.29 15.76 -9.50
C PRO A 14 2.05 17.26 -9.75
N ALA A 15 2.29 18.06 -8.73
CA ALA A 15 2.08 19.50 -8.75
C ALA A 15 3.11 20.21 -7.86
N VAL A 16 3.23 21.52 -8.04
CA VAL A 16 4.00 22.39 -7.12
C VAL A 16 3.08 23.43 -6.51
N ARG A 17 3.30 23.75 -5.24
CA ARG A 17 2.68 24.90 -4.59
C ARG A 17 3.69 26.04 -4.52
N LYS A 18 3.30 27.20 -5.06
CA LYS A 18 4.09 28.44 -5.08
C LYS A 18 3.21 29.61 -4.70
N GLY A 19 3.62 30.42 -3.72
CA GLY A 19 2.86 31.59 -3.27
C GLY A 19 1.41 31.27 -2.85
N GLY A 20 1.17 30.10 -2.28
CA GLY A 20 -0.16 29.63 -1.88
C GLY A 20 -1.06 29.10 -3.01
N LYS A 21 -0.57 29.08 -4.26
CA LYS A 21 -1.28 28.54 -5.42
C LYS A 21 -0.66 27.22 -5.89
N VAL A 22 -1.51 26.33 -6.37
CA VAL A 22 -1.12 25.00 -6.88
C VAL A 22 -1.03 25.05 -8.39
N TYR A 23 0.05 24.51 -8.94
CA TYR A 23 0.32 24.44 -10.37
C TYR A 23 0.62 23.00 -10.77
N ASP A 24 -0.12 22.48 -11.73
CA ASP A 24 0.21 21.19 -12.35
C ASP A 24 1.54 21.33 -13.10
N LEU A 25 2.36 20.26 -13.10
CA LEU A 25 3.66 20.28 -13.78
C LEU A 25 3.57 20.47 -15.31
N THR A 26 2.39 20.30 -15.88
CA THR A 26 2.11 20.51 -17.31
C THR A 26 1.75 21.96 -17.64
N TRP A 27 1.55 22.83 -16.64
CA TRP A 27 1.14 24.22 -16.83
C TRP A 27 2.34 25.18 -16.80
N PRO A 28 2.20 26.42 -17.31
CA PRO A 28 3.21 27.46 -17.11
C PRO A 28 3.35 27.80 -15.61
N ILE A 29 4.50 27.46 -15.04
CA ILE A 29 4.82 27.74 -13.62
C ILE A 29 5.64 29.04 -13.52
N PRO A 30 5.21 30.03 -12.70
CA PRO A 30 5.99 31.25 -12.46
C PRO A 30 7.37 30.95 -11.85
N ARG A 31 8.43 31.51 -12.46
CA ARG A 31 9.81 31.35 -11.97
C ARG A 31 10.13 32.21 -10.74
N SER A 32 9.40 33.29 -10.51
CA SER A 32 9.73 34.29 -9.49
C SER A 32 9.10 34.05 -8.13
N MET A 33 8.15 33.11 -8.01
CA MET A 33 7.52 32.77 -6.74
C MET A 33 8.30 31.65 -6.08
N GLU A 34 8.88 31.93 -4.91
CA GLU A 34 9.57 30.98 -4.05
C GLU A 34 8.94 30.99 -2.65
N PRO A 35 9.01 29.88 -1.88
CA PRO A 35 9.61 28.60 -2.25
C PRO A 35 8.74 27.76 -3.20
N GLU A 36 9.38 26.89 -3.99
CA GLU A 36 8.72 25.77 -4.65
C GLU A 36 8.47 24.61 -3.69
N GLU A 37 7.21 24.31 -3.40
CA GLU A 37 6.84 23.18 -2.57
C GLU A 37 6.34 22.02 -3.45
N PRO A 38 7.09 20.91 -3.59
CA PRO A 38 6.67 19.77 -4.39
C PRO A 38 5.54 19.01 -3.69
N GLY A 39 4.58 18.53 -4.47
CA GLY A 39 3.47 17.74 -3.95
C GLY A 39 2.58 17.20 -5.04
N TYR A 40 1.32 17.01 -4.66
CA TYR A 40 0.29 16.47 -5.51
C TYR A 40 -0.96 17.32 -5.40
N ARG A 41 -1.56 17.65 -6.55
CA ARG A 41 -2.96 18.10 -6.58
C ARG A 41 -3.83 16.85 -6.49
N VAL A 42 -4.69 16.81 -5.50
CA VAL A 42 -5.53 15.66 -5.16
C VAL A 42 -6.99 16.03 -5.39
N ARG A 43 -7.71 15.19 -6.13
CA ARG A 43 -9.14 15.33 -6.38
C ARG A 43 -9.89 14.17 -5.74
N TYR A 44 -10.98 14.48 -5.05
CA TYR A 44 -11.87 13.53 -4.41
C TYR A 44 -13.10 13.26 -5.29
N GLN A 45 -13.83 12.18 -4.99
CA GLN A 45 -15.02 11.77 -5.76
C GLN A 45 -16.15 12.82 -5.76
N ASP A 46 -16.25 13.63 -4.70
CA ASP A 46 -17.22 14.73 -4.58
C ASP A 46 -16.81 15.99 -5.37
N GLY A 47 -15.67 15.94 -6.07
CA GLY A 47 -15.11 17.06 -6.82
C GLY A 47 -14.29 18.03 -5.97
N TYR A 48 -14.18 17.82 -4.65
CA TYR A 48 -13.27 18.61 -3.82
C TYR A 48 -11.83 18.42 -4.30
N GLU A 49 -11.05 19.51 -4.29
CA GLU A 49 -9.63 19.48 -4.63
C GLU A 49 -8.80 20.01 -3.47
N SER A 50 -7.66 19.37 -3.26
CA SER A 50 -6.67 19.76 -2.26
C SER A 50 -5.25 19.63 -2.82
N TRP A 51 -4.28 20.07 -2.04
CA TRP A 51 -2.87 19.82 -2.31
C TRP A 51 -2.23 19.11 -1.12
N SER A 52 -1.44 18.08 -1.41
CA SER A 52 -0.69 17.33 -0.41
C SER A 52 0.80 17.46 -0.66
N PRO A 53 1.63 17.77 0.35
CA PRO A 53 3.08 17.73 0.23
C PRO A 53 3.55 16.36 -0.26
N LYS A 54 4.62 16.31 -1.06
CA LYS A 54 5.10 15.09 -1.71
C LYS A 54 5.26 13.92 -0.73
N ASP A 55 6.05 14.10 0.32
CA ASP A 55 6.35 13.03 1.28
C ASP A 55 5.11 12.63 2.12
N VAL A 56 4.16 13.55 2.31
CA VAL A 56 2.89 13.23 2.98
C VAL A 56 2.04 12.35 2.07
N PHE A 57 1.95 12.70 0.79
CA PHE A 57 1.20 11.93 -0.19
C PHE A 57 1.79 10.53 -0.40
N GLU A 58 3.08 10.41 -0.67
CA GLU A 58 3.74 9.13 -0.98
C GLU A 58 3.72 8.13 0.20
N ARG A 59 3.58 8.63 1.44
CA ARG A 59 3.38 7.81 2.64
C ARG A 59 1.92 7.42 2.87
N ALA A 60 0.97 8.29 2.55
CA ALA A 60 -0.44 8.10 2.88
C ALA A 60 -1.21 7.31 1.80
N TYR A 61 -0.77 7.34 0.54
CA TYR A 61 -1.52 6.79 -0.57
C TYR A 61 -0.77 5.63 -1.26
N LEU A 62 -1.49 4.53 -1.45
CA LEU A 62 -1.05 3.39 -2.26
C LEU A 62 -1.57 3.59 -3.69
N PRO A 63 -0.71 3.63 -4.72
CA PRO A 63 -1.16 3.71 -6.10
C PRO A 63 -1.98 2.46 -6.46
N LEU A 64 -3.15 2.70 -7.06
CA LEU A 64 -3.99 1.65 -7.59
C LEU A 64 -3.50 1.28 -8.99
N HIS A 65 -3.23 0.00 -9.22
CA HIS A 65 -2.88 -0.53 -10.53
C HIS A 65 -4.04 -1.37 -11.05
N VAL A 66 -4.80 -0.83 -12.02
CA VAL A 66 -5.86 -1.59 -12.69
C VAL A 66 -5.24 -2.78 -13.39
N ASN A 67 -5.75 -3.98 -13.10
CA ASN A 67 -5.31 -5.19 -13.77
C ASN A 67 -5.94 -5.24 -15.18
N PRO A 68 -5.14 -5.15 -16.26
CA PRO A 68 -5.66 -5.10 -17.63
C PRO A 68 -6.37 -6.39 -18.06
N ASP A 69 -6.17 -7.49 -17.34
CA ASP A 69 -6.79 -8.79 -17.64
C ASP A 69 -8.21 -8.92 -17.05
N LEU A 70 -8.70 -7.92 -16.32
CA LEU A 70 -10.05 -7.92 -15.75
C LEU A 70 -11.10 -7.38 -16.71
N LYS A 71 -12.36 -7.74 -16.44
CA LYS A 71 -13.52 -7.44 -17.32
C LYS A 71 -13.90 -5.95 -17.36
N THR A 72 -13.46 -5.15 -16.40
CA THR A 72 -13.86 -3.75 -16.24
C THR A 72 -12.70 -2.94 -15.68
N ASP A 73 -12.74 -1.62 -15.88
CA ASP A 73 -11.78 -0.67 -15.28
C ASP A 73 -12.10 -0.31 -13.82
N SER A 74 -13.03 -1.03 -13.18
CA SER A 74 -13.35 -0.82 -11.76
C SER A 74 -12.13 -1.09 -10.88
N PRO A 75 -11.97 -0.36 -9.76
CA PRO A 75 -10.85 -0.58 -8.85
C PRO A 75 -10.72 -2.03 -8.39
N SER A 76 -9.50 -2.55 -8.39
CA SER A 76 -9.18 -3.90 -7.92
C SER A 76 -7.80 -3.94 -7.27
N VAL A 77 -7.63 -4.86 -6.32
CA VAL A 77 -6.31 -5.23 -5.81
C VAL A 77 -5.64 -6.15 -6.84
N SER A 78 -4.39 -5.88 -7.16
CA SER A 78 -3.57 -6.72 -8.02
C SER A 78 -2.51 -7.48 -7.23
N GLN A 79 -2.00 -8.57 -7.80
CA GLN A 79 -0.89 -9.34 -7.22
C GLN A 79 0.34 -8.45 -6.97
N LYS A 80 0.64 -7.56 -7.93
CA LYS A 80 1.71 -6.57 -7.80
C LYS A 80 1.54 -5.70 -6.54
N MET A 81 0.32 -5.21 -6.28
CA MET A 81 0.06 -4.41 -5.09
C MET A 81 0.31 -5.20 -3.80
N VAL A 82 -0.04 -6.48 -3.78
CA VAL A 82 0.17 -7.37 -2.62
C VAL A 82 1.66 -7.62 -2.38
N ASP A 83 2.39 -7.97 -3.43
CA ASP A 83 3.83 -8.25 -3.34
C ASP A 83 4.62 -6.99 -2.95
N GLU A 84 4.30 -5.83 -3.55
CA GLU A 84 4.96 -4.56 -3.21
C GLU A 84 4.56 -4.02 -1.83
N PHE A 85 3.44 -4.49 -1.26
CA PHE A 85 3.04 -4.11 0.09
C PHE A 85 3.87 -4.82 1.17
N ILE A 86 4.48 -5.97 0.85
CA ILE A 86 5.38 -6.70 1.74
C ILE A 86 6.80 -6.17 1.52
N THR A 87 7.32 -5.44 2.50
CA THR A 87 8.62 -4.74 2.35
C THR A 87 9.80 -5.50 2.93
N LYS A 88 9.55 -6.44 3.85
CA LYS A 88 10.58 -7.25 4.48
C LYS A 88 9.99 -8.59 4.90
N THR A 89 10.78 -9.64 4.77
CA THR A 89 10.48 -10.98 5.29
C THR A 89 11.66 -11.48 6.11
N GLU A 90 11.36 -12.12 7.23
CA GLU A 90 12.34 -12.75 8.12
C GLU A 90 11.86 -14.17 8.38
N VAL A 91 12.73 -15.15 8.13
CA VAL A 91 12.45 -16.57 8.32
C VAL A 91 13.27 -17.06 9.50
N THR A 92 12.66 -17.88 10.35
CA THR A 92 13.36 -18.53 11.45
C THR A 92 12.78 -19.90 11.74
N THR A 93 13.64 -20.85 12.11
CA THR A 93 13.21 -22.12 12.67
C THR A 93 12.98 -21.98 14.18
N MET A 94 11.75 -22.24 14.64
CA MET A 94 11.42 -22.36 16.05
C MET A 94 11.45 -23.83 16.49
N GLY A 95 12.29 -24.14 17.48
CA GLY A 95 12.54 -25.52 17.88
C GLY A 95 13.32 -26.26 16.80
N VAL A 96 12.84 -27.44 16.38
CA VAL A 96 13.56 -28.32 15.44
C VAL A 96 12.84 -28.53 14.10
N LYS A 97 11.58 -28.11 13.98
CA LYS A 97 10.72 -28.52 12.85
C LYS A 97 9.58 -27.56 12.50
N THR A 98 9.65 -26.33 13.01
CA THR A 98 8.63 -25.30 12.80
C THR A 98 9.28 -24.09 12.17
N THR A 99 8.93 -23.79 10.92
CA THR A 99 9.29 -22.53 10.28
C THR A 99 8.32 -21.44 10.71
N VAL A 100 8.85 -20.28 11.03
CA VAL A 100 8.08 -19.06 11.30
C VAL A 100 8.57 -17.97 10.38
N VAL A 101 7.64 -17.29 9.72
CA VAL A 101 7.93 -16.16 8.85
C VAL A 101 7.24 -14.92 9.38
N ARG A 102 8.03 -13.87 9.61
CA ARG A 102 7.54 -12.52 9.91
C ARG A 102 7.66 -11.67 8.66
N ALA A 103 6.56 -11.06 8.23
CA ALA A 103 6.52 -10.07 7.17
C ALA A 103 6.20 -8.68 7.72
N VAL A 104 6.92 -7.66 7.25
CA VAL A 104 6.65 -6.25 7.55
C VAL A 104 6.02 -5.60 6.32
N LEU A 105 4.84 -5.03 6.51
CA LEU A 105 4.09 -4.35 5.46
C LEU A 105 4.57 -2.89 5.28
N ARG A 106 4.22 -2.26 4.16
CA ARG A 106 4.62 -0.88 3.82
C ARG A 106 4.27 0.16 4.89
N ASN A 107 3.20 -0.07 5.65
CA ASN A 107 2.77 0.79 6.75
C ASN A 107 3.40 0.42 8.12
N GLY A 108 4.33 -0.54 8.15
CA GLY A 108 4.97 -1.05 9.36
C GLY A 108 4.15 -2.11 10.12
N PHE A 109 2.96 -2.49 9.65
CA PHE A 109 2.19 -3.58 10.25
C PHE A 109 2.90 -4.92 10.03
N GLU A 110 2.82 -5.82 11.00
CA GLU A 110 3.52 -7.10 10.95
C GLU A 110 2.53 -8.26 10.87
N ILE A 111 2.81 -9.19 9.96
CA ILE A 111 2.10 -10.46 9.87
C ILE A 111 3.09 -11.57 10.17
N VAL A 112 2.73 -12.45 11.08
CA VAL A 112 3.51 -13.65 11.40
C VAL A 112 2.70 -14.88 11.00
N GLU A 113 3.35 -15.80 10.31
CA GLU A 113 2.82 -17.11 9.95
C GLU A 113 3.78 -18.22 10.32
N SER A 114 3.26 -19.43 10.45
CA SER A 114 4.06 -20.60 10.75
C SER A 114 3.63 -21.85 9.98
N SER A 115 4.59 -22.76 9.82
CA SER A 115 4.43 -24.08 9.23
C SER A 115 5.23 -25.08 10.07
N SER A 116 4.63 -26.21 10.42
CA SER A 116 5.28 -27.25 11.23
C SER A 116 5.07 -28.61 10.61
N CYS A 117 6.09 -29.46 10.63
CA CYS A 117 5.98 -30.86 10.20
C CYS A 117 6.04 -31.83 11.39
N VAL A 118 5.70 -33.10 11.14
CA VAL A 118 5.66 -34.14 12.18
C VAL A 118 7.07 -34.68 12.49
N SER A 119 7.87 -34.98 11.46
CA SER A 119 9.22 -35.54 11.57
C SER A 119 10.27 -34.44 11.40
N PRO A 120 11.16 -34.21 12.39
CA PRO A 120 12.30 -33.31 12.25
C PRO A 120 13.23 -33.68 11.09
N GLU A 121 13.35 -34.95 10.76
CA GLU A 121 14.20 -35.44 9.66
C GLU A 121 13.67 -35.01 8.29
N ASN A 122 12.35 -34.82 8.17
CA ASN A 122 11.68 -34.31 6.98
C ASN A 122 11.50 -32.78 7.02
N TYR A 123 12.11 -32.07 7.96
CA TYR A 123 12.01 -30.63 8.05
C TYR A 123 12.74 -29.94 6.90
N ASP A 124 12.07 -28.99 6.26
CA ASP A 124 12.58 -28.17 5.19
C ASP A 124 12.14 -26.71 5.44
N GLU A 125 13.11 -25.84 5.77
CA GLU A 125 12.85 -24.43 6.08
C GLU A 125 12.39 -23.64 4.85
N GLU A 126 12.88 -23.98 3.65
CA GLU A 126 12.51 -23.29 2.42
C GLU A 126 11.05 -23.58 2.06
N LEU A 127 10.66 -24.86 2.10
CA LEU A 127 9.27 -25.27 1.90
C LEU A 127 8.34 -24.68 2.97
N GLY A 128 8.76 -24.70 4.24
CA GLY A 128 8.01 -24.09 5.32
C GLY A 128 7.83 -22.58 5.13
N ALA A 129 8.87 -21.90 4.64
CA ALA A 129 8.83 -20.47 4.35
C ALA A 129 7.91 -20.15 3.17
N GLU A 130 7.95 -20.92 2.09
CA GLU A 130 7.06 -20.76 0.93
C GLU A 130 5.58 -20.84 1.35
N ILE A 131 5.22 -21.87 2.12
CA ILE A 131 3.86 -22.04 2.66
C ILE A 131 3.45 -20.84 3.52
N CYS A 132 4.34 -20.33 4.36
CA CYS A 132 4.04 -19.16 5.18
C CYS A 132 3.86 -17.90 4.33
N LEU A 133 4.70 -17.72 3.31
CA LEU A 133 4.62 -16.56 2.41
C LEU A 133 3.33 -16.56 1.59
N GLU A 134 2.84 -17.73 1.15
CA GLU A 134 1.53 -17.85 0.51
C GLU A 134 0.41 -17.36 1.44
N LYS A 135 0.36 -17.87 2.68
CA LYS A 135 -0.62 -17.44 3.69
C LYS A 135 -0.53 -15.93 3.99
N ILE A 136 0.69 -15.38 4.03
CA ILE A 136 0.90 -13.95 4.26
C ILE A 136 0.35 -13.15 3.08
N ARG A 137 0.63 -13.54 1.83
CA ARG A 137 0.09 -12.88 0.63
C ARG A 137 -1.44 -12.90 0.64
N ASP A 138 -2.06 -14.02 0.99
CA ASP A 138 -3.51 -14.13 1.09
C ASP A 138 -4.09 -13.16 2.12
N LYS A 139 -3.47 -13.03 3.29
CA LYS A 139 -3.87 -12.06 4.32
C LYS A 139 -3.71 -10.62 3.83
N VAL A 140 -2.58 -10.29 3.20
CA VAL A 140 -2.36 -8.95 2.63
C VAL A 140 -3.41 -8.64 1.57
N TRP A 141 -3.72 -9.60 0.70
CA TRP A 141 -4.78 -9.46 -0.29
C TRP A 141 -6.14 -9.17 0.35
N PHE A 142 -6.51 -9.95 1.37
CA PHE A 142 -7.74 -9.75 2.12
C PHE A 142 -7.81 -8.35 2.74
N LEU A 143 -6.73 -7.91 3.39
CA LEU A 143 -6.64 -6.59 4.02
C LEU A 143 -6.72 -5.44 3.00
N LEU A 144 -5.99 -5.53 1.89
CA LEU A 144 -6.04 -4.54 0.82
C LEU A 144 -7.42 -4.51 0.15
N GLY A 145 -8.08 -5.66 0.00
CA GLY A 145 -9.44 -5.76 -0.52
C GLY A 145 -10.45 -5.06 0.39
N PHE A 146 -10.38 -5.31 1.70
CA PHE A 146 -11.18 -4.60 2.70
C PHE A 146 -10.92 -3.09 2.68
N LEU A 147 -9.65 -2.68 2.61
CA LEU A 147 -9.27 -1.27 2.54
C LEU A 147 -9.84 -0.59 1.29
N LEU A 148 -9.75 -1.25 0.13
CA LEU A 148 -10.28 -0.73 -1.13
C LEU A 148 -11.81 -0.63 -1.11
N GLN A 149 -12.51 -1.66 -0.62
CA GLN A 149 -13.96 -1.63 -0.43
C GLN A 149 -14.36 -0.44 0.44
N THR A 150 -13.65 -0.22 1.55
CA THR A 150 -13.87 0.92 2.44
C THR A 150 -13.63 2.26 1.73
N ALA A 151 -12.57 2.35 0.91
CA ALA A 151 -12.25 3.56 0.17
C ALA A 151 -13.32 3.93 -0.88
N VAL A 152 -14.01 2.93 -1.44
CA VAL A 152 -15.04 3.10 -2.47
C VAL A 152 -16.42 3.36 -1.86
N TYR A 153 -16.76 2.69 -0.75
CA TYR A 153 -18.13 2.70 -0.21
C TYR A 153 -18.27 3.33 1.18
N GLY A 154 -17.17 3.68 1.84
CA GLY A 154 -17.15 4.16 3.22
C GLY A 154 -17.14 3.06 4.27
N ILE A 155 -17.30 3.46 5.54
CA ILE A 155 -17.45 2.60 6.73
C ILE A 155 -18.85 2.73 7.33
#